data_AF-A0A9Q3DH98-F1
#
_entry.id   AF-A0A9Q3DH98-F1
#
_cell.length_a   1.000
_cell.length_b   1.000
_cell.length_c   1.000
_cell.angle_alpha   90.00
_cell.angle_beta   90.00
_cell.angle_gamma   90.00
#
_symmetry.space_group_name_H-M   'P 1'
#
loop_
_entity.id
_entity.type
_entity.pdbx_description
1 polymer ?
#
loop_
_entity_poly.entity_id
_entity_poly.type
_entity_poly.pdbx_seq_one_letter_code
_entity_poly.pdbx_strand_id
1 'polypeptide(L)'
;MFLPCHKYDTSMDTAIMIWNKVISHTGLFQNIISDRDPKFTSALWKNLHNLFGTKLSFSRAYHPQIDGLAERMIQTLEDMIRRFCAYGI
;
A
#
# COMPACT_ATOMS: atom_id res chain seq x y z
N MET A 1 3.56 -7.44 -2.95
CA MET A 1 4.36 -7.64 -1.73
C MET A 1 3.47 -7.31 -0.55
N PHE A 2 3.43 -8.15 0.47
CA PHE A 2 2.72 -7.86 1.72
C PHE A 2 3.72 -7.50 2.80
N LEU A 3 3.47 -6.40 3.51
CA LEU A 3 4.32 -5.93 4.60
C LEU A 3 3.47 -5.85 5.87
N PRO A 4 3.99 -6.32 7.01
CA PRO A 4 3.30 -6.16 8.28
C PRO A 4 3.21 -4.68 8.62
N CYS A 5 2.02 -4.21 8.96
CA CYS A 5 1.77 -2.85 9.42
C CYS A 5 0.87 -2.88 10.66
N HIS A 6 0.98 -1.86 11.50
CA HIS A 6 0.13 -1.68 12.66
C HIS A 6 -0.99 -0.67 12.35
N LYS A 7 -2.15 -0.91 12.98
CA LYS A 7 -3.33 -0.05 12.79
C LYS A 7 -3.06 1.42 13.12
N TYR A 8 -2.18 1.68 14.08
CA TYR A 8 -1.86 3.00 14.60
C TYR A 8 -0.57 3.60 14.01
N ASP A 9 0.02 2.96 12.99
CA ASP A 9 1.18 3.52 12.29
C ASP A 9 0.83 4.88 11.72
N THR A 10 1.71 5.85 11.95
CA THR A 10 1.57 7.19 11.40
C THR A 10 1.89 7.21 9.91
N SER A 11 1.62 8.34 9.25
CA SER A 11 2.06 8.57 7.87
C SER A 11 3.58 8.49 7.72
N MET A 12 4.32 8.87 8.77
CA MET A 12 5.79 8.83 8.76
C MET A 12 6.30 7.39 8.89
N ASP A 13 5.74 6.61 9.81
CA ASP A 13 6.11 5.19 9.99
C ASP A 13 5.86 4.41 8.70
N THR A 14 4.71 4.68 8.06
CA THR A 14 4.34 4.08 6.78
C THR A 14 5.31 4.47 5.67
N ALA A 15 5.74 5.73 5.61
CA ALA A 15 6.73 6.20 4.64
C ALA A 15 8.11 5.57 4.83
N ILE A 16 8.59 5.48 6.07
CA ILE A 16 9.86 4.82 6.39
C ILE A 16 9.81 3.34 6.02
N MET A 17 8.72 2.66 6.34
CA MET A 17 8.52 1.26 6.01
C MET A 17 8.57 1.04 4.49
N ILE A 18 7.83 1.85 3.72
CA ILE A 18 7.79 1.74 2.26
C ILE A 18 9.17 2.04 1.64
N TRP A 19 9.88 3.04 2.17
CA TRP A 19 11.23 3.35 1.72
C TRP A 19 12.19 2.18 1.91
N ASN A 20 12.26 1.65 3.13
CA ASN A 20 13.22 0.61 3.49
C ASN A 20 12.88 -0.75 2.87
N LYS A 21 11.59 -1.07 2.73
CA LYS A 21 11.18 -2.42 2.32
C LYS A 21 10.78 -2.51 0.86
N VAL A 22 10.18 -1.46 0.28
CA VAL A 22 9.72 -1.48 -1.11
C VAL A 22 10.74 -0.81 -2.02
N ILE A 23 10.98 0.49 -1.82
CA ILE A 23 11.83 1.28 -2.72
C ILE A 23 13.26 0.74 -2.77
N SER A 24 13.81 0.29 -1.65
CA SER A 24 15.14 -0.34 -1.63
C SER A 24 15.23 -1.61 -2.49
N HIS A 25 14.12 -2.32 -2.74
CA HIS A 25 14.11 -3.56 -3.53
C HIS A 25 13.68 -3.33 -4.97
N THR A 26 12.77 -2.39 -5.22
CA THR A 26 12.15 -2.17 -6.54
C THR A 26 12.66 -0.93 -7.26
N GLY A 27 13.37 -0.04 -6.56
CA GLY A 27 13.66 1.31 -7.03
C GLY A 27 12.46 2.26 -6.90
N LEU A 28 12.63 3.48 -7.41
CA LEU A 28 11.60 4.52 -7.39
C LEU A 28 10.51 4.25 -8.44
N PHE A 29 9.25 4.40 -8.03
CA PHE A 29 8.11 4.30 -8.94
C PHE A 29 7.85 5.62 -9.66
N GLN A 30 7.46 5.54 -10.92
CA GLN A 30 7.01 6.72 -11.69
C GLN A 30 5.58 7.12 -11.33
N ASN A 31 4.68 6.14 -11.15
CA ASN A 31 3.32 6.32 -10.70
C ASN A 31 3.05 5.40 -9.51
N ILE A 32 2.36 5.93 -8.50
CA ILE A 32 1.81 5.14 -7.39
C ILE A 32 0.31 5.34 -7.35
N ILE A 33 -0.41 4.23 -7.27
CA ILE A 33 -1.86 4.20 -7.14
C ILE A 33 -2.16 3.69 -5.74
N SER A 34 -2.82 4.53 -4.93
CA SER A 34 -3.09 4.26 -3.53
C SER A 34 -4.54 4.64 -3.21
N ASP A 35 -5.11 4.03 -2.20
CA ASP A 35 -6.43 4.39 -1.67
C ASP A 35 -6.37 5.74 -0.93
N ARG A 36 -7.50 6.18 -0.38
CA ARG A 36 -7.62 7.50 0.26
C ARG A 36 -7.36 7.48 1.76
N ASP A 37 -6.61 6.50 2.27
CA ASP A 37 -6.22 6.47 3.67
C ASP A 37 -5.55 7.80 4.09
N PRO A 38 -5.86 8.32 5.30
CA PRO A 38 -5.24 9.55 5.81
C PRO A 38 -3.71 9.56 5.75
N LYS A 39 -3.07 8.40 5.86
CA LYS A 39 -1.60 8.28 5.75
C LYS A 39 -1.10 8.69 4.38
N PHE A 40 -1.76 8.21 3.32
CA PHE A 40 -1.38 8.48 1.92
C PHE A 40 -1.90 9.81 1.39
N THR A 41 -2.90 10.40 2.05
CA THR A 41 -3.39 11.75 1.70
C THR A 41 -2.72 12.87 2.50
N SER A 42 -1.88 12.52 3.48
CA SER A 42 -1.12 13.44 4.35
C SER A 42 -0.19 14.37 3.59
N ALA A 43 0.12 15.53 4.18
CA ALA A 43 1.07 16.49 3.62
C ALA A 43 2.47 15.90 3.49
N LEU A 44 2.90 15.09 4.48
CA LEU A 44 4.18 14.39 4.45
C LEU A 44 4.28 13.50 3.20
N TRP A 45 3.28 12.67 2.97
CA TRP A 45 3.27 11.74 1.84
C TRP A 45 3.30 12.46 0.49
N LYS A 46 2.49 13.51 0.33
CA LYS A 46 2.47 14.33 -0.88
C LYS A 46 3.81 15.01 -1.14
N ASN A 47 4.40 15.63 -0.12
CA ASN A 47 5.68 16.32 -0.24
C ASN A 47 6.83 15.36 -0.57
N LEU A 48 6.84 14.18 0.06
CA LEU A 48 7.82 13.14 -0.18
C LEU A 48 7.81 12.67 -1.65
N HIS A 49 6.63 12.38 -2.21
CA HIS A 49 6.54 11.96 -3.60
C HIS A 49 6.77 13.08 -4.61
N ASN A 50 6.43 14.32 -4.26
CA ASN A 50 6.77 15.49 -5.08
C ASN A 50 8.30 15.65 -5.20
N LEU A 51 9.04 15.43 -4.09
CA LEU A 51 10.51 15.48 -4.10
C LEU A 51 11.11 14.39 -4.99
N PHE A 52 10.52 13.19 -5.01
CA PHE A 52 10.99 12.09 -5.85
C PHE A 52 10.51 12.13 -7.31
N GLY A 53 9.66 13.09 -7.67
CA GLY A 53 9.06 13.15 -9.00
C GLY A 53 8.08 12.01 -9.29
N THR A 54 7.58 11.33 -8.24
CA THR A 54 6.59 10.26 -8.38
C THR A 54 5.19 10.85 -8.43
N LYS A 55 4.40 10.45 -9.43
CA LYS A 55 3.00 10.86 -9.54
C LYS A 55 2.11 10.02 -8.65
N LEU A 56 1.47 10.66 -7.68
CA LEU A 56 0.44 10.05 -6.84
C LEU A 56 -0.92 10.11 -7.53
N SER A 57 -1.57 8.96 -7.65
CA SER A 57 -2.95 8.84 -8.10
C SER A 57 -3.75 8.12 -7.02
N PHE A 58 -4.85 8.73 -6.60
CA PHE A 58 -5.71 8.12 -5.59
C PHE A 58 -6.85 7.37 -6.26
N SER A 59 -7.03 6.08 -5.93
CA SER A 59 -8.20 5.34 -6.41
C SER A 59 -9.47 6.00 -5.86
N ARG A 60 -10.53 5.99 -6.67
CA ARG A 60 -11.88 6.31 -6.19
C ARG A 60 -12.50 4.99 -5.75
N ALA A 61 -13.40 5.03 -4.77
CA ALA A 61 -14.33 3.92 -4.54
C ALA A 61 -14.94 3.56 -5.90
N TYR A 62 -14.67 2.34 -6.38
CA TYR A 62 -14.95 1.86 -7.74
C TYR A 62 -14.01 2.31 -8.87
N HIS A 63 -12.74 1.86 -8.83
CA HIS A 63 -11.95 1.67 -10.07
C HIS A 63 -11.54 0.19 -10.25
N PRO A 64 -12.47 -0.68 -10.73
CA PRO A 64 -12.32 -2.14 -10.72
C PRO A 64 -11.11 -2.68 -11.49
N GLN A 65 -10.57 -1.93 -12.45
CA GLN A 65 -9.46 -2.42 -13.27
C GLN A 65 -8.09 -2.31 -12.61
N ILE A 66 -7.87 -1.26 -11.80
CA ILE A 66 -6.56 -1.03 -11.16
C ILE A 66 -6.59 -1.47 -9.70
N ASP A 67 -7.62 -1.05 -8.96
CA ASP A 67 -7.78 -1.45 -7.57
C ASP A 67 -8.17 -2.92 -7.46
N GLY A 68 -8.95 -3.42 -8.43
CA GLY A 68 -9.43 -4.80 -8.42
C GLY A 68 -8.33 -5.87 -8.54
N LEU A 69 -7.11 -5.53 -8.95
CA LEU A 69 -5.98 -6.46 -8.83
C LEU A 69 -5.46 -6.52 -7.40
N ALA A 70 -5.27 -5.36 -6.75
CA ALA A 70 -4.86 -5.29 -5.36
C ALA A 70 -5.93 -5.90 -4.43
N GLU A 71 -7.21 -5.55 -4.63
CA GLU A 71 -8.35 -6.10 -3.89
C GLU A 71 -8.44 -7.63 -4.03
N ARG A 72 -8.34 -8.17 -5.25
CA ARG A 72 -8.34 -9.63 -5.45
C ARG A 72 -7.15 -10.31 -4.78
N MET A 73 -5.98 -9.68 -4.79
CA MET A 73 -4.79 -10.21 -4.13
C MET A 73 -4.97 -10.21 -2.60
N ILE A 74 -5.54 -9.14 -2.03
CA ILE A 74 -5.87 -9.04 -0.61
C ILE A 74 -6.90 -10.10 -0.21
N GLN A 75 -7.97 -10.28 -0.99
CA GLN A 75 -8.99 -11.31 -0.74
C GLN A 75 -8.39 -12.71 -0.76
N THR A 76 -7.54 -13.01 -1.76
CA THR A 76 -6.86 -14.31 -1.86
C THR A 76 -5.99 -14.56 -0.62
N LEU A 77 -5.24 -13.55 -0.17
CA LEU A 77 -4.43 -13.65 1.04
C LEU A 77 -5.29 -13.87 2.29
N GLU A 78 -6.39 -13.13 2.43
CA GLU A 78 -7.30 -13.26 3.57
C GLU A 78 -7.91 -14.67 3.63
N ASP A 79 -8.33 -15.22 2.48
CA ASP A 79 -8.83 -16.59 2.40
C ASP A 79 -7.75 -17.62 2.77
N MET A 80 -6.50 -17.42 2.32
CA MET A 80 -5.39 -18.29 2.72
C MET A 80 -5.15 -18.25 4.23
N ILE A 81 -5.13 -17.05 4.84
CA ILE A 81 -4.95 -16.89 6.29
C ILE A 81 -6.12 -17.53 7.05
N ARG A 82 -7.37 -17.33 6.61
CA ARG A 82 -8.54 -17.97 7.25
C ARG A 82 -8.45 -19.49 7.19
N ARG A 83 -8.06 -20.07 6.05
CA ARG A 83 -7.89 -21.52 5.90
C ARG A 83 -6.75 -22.04 6.78
N PHE A 84 -5.63 -21.33 6.82
CA PHE A 84 -4.49 -21.65 7.69
C PHE A 84 -4.92 -21.69 9.16
N CYS A 85 -5.62 -20.66 9.64
CA CYS A 85 -6.08 -20.61 11.04
C CYS A 85 -7.18 -21.64 11.35
N ALA A 86 -8.05 -21.96 10.40
CA ALA A 86 -9.16 -22.90 10.60
C ALA A 86 -8.74 -24.37 10.54
N TYR A 87 -7.77 -24.72 9.69
CA TYR A 87 -7.40 -26.12 9.41
C TYR A 87 -5.94 -26.45 9.71
N GLY A 88 -5.11 -25.49 10.12
CA GLY A 88 -3.74 -25.73 10.57
C GLY A 88 -2.86 -26.45 9.54
N ILE A 89 -2.99 -26.10 8.26
CA ILE A 89 -2.08 -26.56 7.20
C ILE A 89 -0.88 -25.62 7.13
#